data_AF-A0A453M1A7-F1
#
_entry.id   AF-A0A453M1A7-F1
#
_cell.length_a   1.000
_cell.length_b   1.000
_cell.length_c   1.000
_cell.angle_alpha   90.00
_cell.angle_beta   90.00
_cell.angle_gamma   90.00
#
_symmetry.space_group_name_H-M   'P 1'
#
loop_
_entity.id
_entity.type
_entity.pdbx_description
1 polymer ?
#
loop_
_entity_poly.entity_id
_entity_poly.type
_entity_poly.pdbx_seq_one_letter_code
_entity_poly.pdbx_strand_id
1 'polypeptide(L)'
;MNWDTFWILHLLAAAPALESLHVHFDSKSEKATAGSLNVQVEHHQQHHHLKELVVIGFGGAAGQTGFVKQIIQASPILERVRLLDGHVVEDEERELVGLEIVRRIREWHERERLEVLDELTGGISSPHLEIVLE
;
A
#
# COMPACT_ATOMS: atom_id res chain seq x y z
N MET A 1 -13.98 -8.01 4.96
CA MET A 1 -13.65 -7.50 3.61
C MET A 1 -13.70 -5.98 3.71
N ASN A 2 -12.55 -5.30 3.60
CA ASN A 2 -12.52 -3.84 3.59
C ASN A 2 -12.99 -3.38 2.20
N TRP A 3 -14.06 -2.59 2.15
CA TRP A 3 -14.64 -2.11 0.89
C TRP A 3 -13.66 -1.19 0.14
N ASP A 4 -12.81 -0.47 0.88
CA ASP A 4 -11.88 0.51 0.32
C ASP A 4 -10.75 -0.17 -0.46
N THR A 5 -10.25 -1.32 0.01
CA THR A 5 -9.18 -2.06 -0.70
C THR A 5 -9.72 -2.86 -1.88
N PHE A 6 -10.99 -3.27 -1.84
CA PHE A 6 -11.61 -4.06 -2.90
C PHE A 6 -11.66 -3.33 -4.25
N TRP A 7 -12.02 -2.04 -4.24
CA TRP A 7 -12.09 -1.24 -5.46
C TRP A 7 -10.73 -1.01 -6.10
N ILE A 8 -9.68 -0.86 -5.28
CA ILE A 8 -8.30 -0.68 -5.77
C ILE A 8 -7.84 -1.94 -6.52
N LEU A 9 -8.16 -3.13 -6.00
CA LEU A 9 -7.86 -4.40 -6.68
C LEU A 9 -8.62 -4.53 -8.01
N HIS A 10 -9.87 -4.08 -8.08
CA HIS A 10 -10.64 -4.05 -9.32
C HIS A 10 -10.06 -3.08 -10.35
N LEU A 11 -9.61 -1.91 -9.90
CA LEU A 11 -8.93 -0.94 -10.75
C LEU A 11 -7.65 -1.53 -11.34
N LEU A 12 -6.83 -2.18 -10.51
CA LEU A 12 -5.61 -2.86 -10.97
C LEU A 12 -5.92 -3.95 -12.00
N ALA A 13 -6.98 -4.74 -11.79
CA ALA A 13 -7.43 -5.72 -12.76
C ALA A 13 -7.87 -5.10 -14.09
N ALA A 14 -8.47 -3.90 -14.04
CA ALA A 14 -8.91 -3.16 -15.22
C ALA A 14 -7.78 -2.36 -15.90
N ALA A 15 -6.64 -2.15 -15.23
CA ALA A 15 -5.51 -1.37 -15.70
C ALA A 15 -4.23 -2.24 -15.84
N PRO A 16 -4.19 -3.18 -16.81
CA PRO A 16 -3.09 -4.14 -16.93
C PRO A 16 -1.74 -3.51 -17.27
N ALA A 17 -1.72 -2.29 -17.82
CA ALA A 17 -0.51 -1.55 -18.16
C ALA A 17 -0.06 -0.56 -17.06
N LEU A 18 -0.71 -0.57 -15.89
CA LEU A 18 -0.36 0.33 -14.79
C LEU A 18 1.04 0.01 -14.27
N GLU A 19 1.95 1.00 -14.30
CA GLU A 19 3.33 0.81 -13.82
C GLU A 19 3.56 1.28 -12.40
N SER A 20 2.81 2.28 -11.93
CA SER A 20 2.92 2.83 -10.58
C SER A 20 1.53 3.03 -9.98
N LEU A 21 1.34 2.55 -8.75
CA LEU A 21 0.11 2.70 -7.98
C LEU A 21 0.40 3.46 -6.70
N HIS A 22 -0.27 4.59 -6.51
CA HIS A 22 -0.17 5.41 -5.30
C HIS A 22 -1.52 5.35 -4.56
N VAL A 23 -1.51 4.86 -3.33
CA VAL A 23 -2.69 4.69 -2.48
C VAL A 23 -2.54 5.54 -1.23
N HIS A 24 -3.59 6.26 -0.87
CA HIS A 24 -3.65 7.03 0.36
C HIS A 24 -4.68 6.43 1.31
N PHE A 25 -4.26 6.08 2.52
CA PHE A 25 -5.14 5.73 3.62
C PHE A 25 -5.30 6.93 4.54
N ASP A 26 -6.54 7.43 4.67
CA ASP A 26 -6.82 8.49 5.63
C ASP A 26 -6.93 7.91 7.05
N SER A 27 -5.95 8.26 7.89
CA SER A 27 -5.89 7.87 9.30
C SER A 27 -7.01 8.50 10.14
N LYS A 28 -7.66 9.58 9.68
CA LYS A 28 -8.83 10.14 10.39
C LYS A 28 -10.07 9.23 10.32
N SER A 29 -10.04 8.22 9.46
CA SER A 29 -11.07 7.19 9.33
C SER A 29 -10.82 5.96 10.22
N GLU A 30 -10.00 6.06 11.27
CA GLU A 30 -9.73 4.97 12.23
C GLU A 30 -10.96 4.46 13.02
N LYS A 31 -12.15 5.07 12.87
CA LYS A 31 -13.39 4.55 13.48
C LYS A 31 -14.01 3.36 12.76
N ALA A 32 -13.53 2.98 11.58
CA ALA A 32 -14.11 1.87 10.86
C ALA A 32 -13.04 1.05 10.15
N THR A 33 -12.48 0.04 10.84
CA THR A 33 -12.49 -1.36 10.38
C THR A 33 -11.48 -2.20 11.17
N ALA A 34 -11.90 -2.69 12.34
CA ALA A 34 -11.35 -3.90 12.95
C ALA A 34 -11.80 -5.16 12.19
N GLY A 35 -11.65 -5.14 10.86
CA GLY A 35 -11.98 -6.26 9.99
C GLY A 35 -10.70 -6.95 9.59
N SER A 36 -10.43 -8.13 10.18
CA SER A 36 -9.40 -9.03 9.68
C SER A 36 -9.55 -9.16 8.16
N LEU A 37 -8.51 -8.78 7.42
CA LEU A 37 -8.41 -9.00 5.97
C LEU A 37 -8.08 -10.49 5.74
N ASN A 38 -8.95 -11.39 6.21
CA ASN A 38 -8.91 -12.79 5.84
C ASN A 38 -9.64 -12.91 4.49
N VAL A 39 -9.05 -12.28 3.49
CA VAL A 39 -9.55 -12.28 2.12
C VAL A 39 -8.72 -13.34 1.41
N GLN A 40 -9.13 -14.60 1.56
CA GLN A 40 -8.89 -15.63 0.56
C GLN A 40 -9.62 -15.18 -0.71
N VAL A 41 -9.07 -14.19 -1.41
CA VAL A 41 -9.48 -14.00 -2.79
C VAL A 41 -8.41 -14.62 -3.64
N GLU A 42 -8.82 -15.66 -4.34
CA GLU A 42 -8.14 -16.30 -5.44
C GLU A 42 -8.02 -15.30 -6.62
N HIS A 43 -7.37 -14.16 -6.40
CA HIS A 43 -6.98 -13.27 -7.49
C HIS A 43 -5.70 -13.85 -8.09
N HIS A 44 -5.89 -14.80 -9.01
CA HIS A 44 -4.84 -15.29 -9.92
C HIS A 44 -4.41 -14.23 -10.95
N GLN A 45 -4.84 -12.97 -10.80
CA GLN A 45 -4.47 -11.89 -11.69
C GLN A 45 -3.10 -11.35 -11.28
N GLN A 46 -2.11 -11.65 -12.11
CA GLN A 46 -0.77 -11.12 -11.95
C GLN A 46 -0.70 -9.72 -12.59
N HIS A 47 -0.21 -8.75 -11.83
CA HIS A 47 0.03 -7.39 -12.30
C HIS A 47 1.43 -7.29 -12.92
N HIS A 48 1.55 -7.75 -14.16
CA HIS A 48 2.84 -7.91 -14.85
C HIS A 48 3.55 -6.61 -15.25
N HIS A 49 2.92 -5.45 -15.06
CA HIS A 49 3.50 -4.15 -15.39
C HIS A 49 3.77 -3.28 -14.16
N LEU A 50 3.25 -3.67 -12.99
CA LEU A 50 3.38 -2.87 -11.79
C LEU A 50 4.80 -2.96 -11.23
N LYS A 51 5.53 -1.84 -11.28
CA LYS A 51 6.92 -1.69 -10.83
C LYS A 51 7.01 -0.98 -9.49
N GLU A 52 6.06 -0.11 -9.19
CA GLU A 52 6.09 0.73 -7.99
C GLU A 52 4.75 0.76 -7.26
N LEU A 53 4.81 0.60 -5.94
CA LEU A 53 3.70 0.82 -5.02
C LEU A 53 4.10 1.89 -4.00
N VAL A 54 3.29 2.93 -3.86
CA VAL A 54 3.43 3.95 -2.82
C VAL A 54 2.17 3.94 -1.96
N VAL A 55 2.34 3.77 -0.65
CA VAL A 55 1.24 3.84 0.33
C VAL A 55 1.50 4.99 1.29
N ILE A 56 0.57 5.94 1.32
CA ILE A 56 0.62 7.14 2.17
C ILE A 56 -0.36 6.96 3.32
N GLY A 57 0.02 7.40 4.53
CA GLY A 57 -0.77 7.19 5.74
C GLY A 57 -0.65 5.75 6.26
N PHE A 58 0.48 5.12 5.99
CA PHE A 58 0.75 3.76 6.43
C PHE A 58 1.08 3.73 7.93
N GLY A 59 0.14 3.22 8.74
CA GLY A 59 0.28 3.06 10.18
C GLY A 59 0.69 1.66 10.62
N GLY A 60 0.89 0.72 9.70
CA GLY A 60 1.20 -0.68 10.02
C GLY A 60 -0.01 -1.49 10.52
N ALA A 61 -1.23 -0.97 10.34
CA ALA A 61 -2.45 -1.69 10.71
C ALA A 61 -2.57 -2.98 9.87
N ALA A 62 -3.04 -4.07 10.46
CA ALA A 62 -3.14 -5.38 9.80
C ALA A 62 -3.86 -5.34 8.44
N GLY A 63 -4.87 -4.47 8.28
CA GLY A 63 -5.55 -4.28 6.99
C GLY A 63 -4.67 -3.65 5.92
N GLN A 64 -3.82 -2.67 6.29
CA GLN A 64 -2.86 -2.03 5.39
C GLN A 64 -1.74 -3.01 5.03
N THR A 65 -1.16 -3.70 6.02
CA THR A 65 -0.10 -4.69 5.79
C THR A 65 -0.58 -5.84 4.91
N GLY A 66 -1.79 -6.35 5.17
CA GLY A 66 -2.41 -7.38 4.34
C GLY A 66 -2.65 -6.94 2.90
N PHE A 67 -3.11 -5.70 2.69
CA PHE A 67 -3.25 -5.12 1.34
C PHE A 67 -1.91 -5.05 0.61
N VAL A 68 -0.87 -4.48 1.24
CA VAL A 68 0.46 -4.36 0.65
C VAL A 68 1.02 -5.75 0.30
N LYS A 69 0.89 -6.71 1.22
CA LYS A 69 1.33 -8.09 1.00
C LYS A 69 0.64 -8.72 -0.22
N GLN A 70 -0.67 -8.51 -0.37
CA GLN A 70 -1.42 -9.00 -1.51
C GLN A 70 -0.91 -8.42 -2.84
N ILE A 71 -0.62 -7.11 -2.88
CA ILE A 71 -0.07 -6.47 -4.09
C ILE A 71 1.32 -7.03 -4.42
N ILE A 72 2.20 -7.18 -3.43
CA ILE A 72 3.53 -7.76 -3.64
C ILE A 72 3.40 -9.18 -4.22
N GLN A 73 2.53 -10.02 -3.67
CA GLN A 73 2.33 -11.39 -4.15
C GLN A 73 1.74 -11.44 -5.57
N ALA A 74 0.89 -10.48 -5.92
CA ALA A 74 0.28 -10.41 -7.24
C ALA A 74 1.19 -9.74 -8.30
N SER A 75 2.30 -9.11 -7.92
CA SER A 75 3.11 -8.25 -8.80
C SER A 75 4.54 -8.80 -8.94
N PRO A 76 4.79 -9.74 -9.87
CA PRO A 76 6.06 -10.46 -9.93
C PRO A 76 7.26 -9.60 -10.34
N ILE A 77 7.03 -8.46 -10.99
CA ILE A 77 8.07 -7.52 -11.42
C ILE A 77 8.14 -6.26 -10.54
N LEU A 78 7.47 -6.28 -9.38
CA LEU A 78 7.46 -5.13 -8.48
C LEU A 78 8.88 -4.88 -7.96
N GLU A 79 9.37 -3.66 -8.18
CA GLU A 79 10.73 -3.27 -7.84
C GLU A 79 10.76 -2.48 -6.53
N ARG A 80 9.75 -1.64 -6.28
CA ARG A 80 9.75 -0.72 -5.13
C ARG A 80 8.41 -0.65 -4.42
N VAL A 81 8.46 -0.70 -3.10
CA VAL A 81 7.34 -0.41 -2.19
C VAL A 81 7.78 0.68 -1.23
N ARG A 82 7.09 1.82 -1.25
CA ARG A 82 7.31 2.92 -0.30
C ARG A 82 6.11 3.04 0.63
N LEU A 83 6.34 2.88 1.92
CA LEU A 83 5.34 3.00 2.97
C LEU A 83 5.65 4.27 3.74
N LEU A 84 4.81 5.29 3.56
CA LEU A 84 5.02 6.63 4.09
C LEU A 84 4.02 6.91 5.21
N ASP A 85 4.50 7.37 6.36
CA ASP A 85 3.64 8.04 7.34
C ASP A 85 3.27 9.46 6.84
N GLY A 86 2.08 9.93 7.22
CA GLY A 86 1.56 11.23 6.82
C GLY A 86 0.16 11.16 6.20
N HIS A 87 -0.20 12.21 5.47
CA HIS A 87 -1.49 12.35 4.83
C HIS A 87 -1.38 13.16 3.55
N VAL A 88 -2.34 13.00 2.65
CA VAL A 88 -2.47 13.83 1.45
C VAL A 88 -3.46 14.97 1.73
N VAL A 89 -3.09 16.19 1.35
CA VAL A 89 -3.95 17.38 1.40
C VAL A 89 -4.21 17.90 -0.01
N GLU A 90 -5.37 18.53 -0.21
CA GLU A 90 -5.65 19.28 -1.43
C GLU A 90 -4.89 20.60 -1.39
N ASP A 91 -4.12 20.88 -2.44
CA ASP A 91 -3.48 22.17 -2.66
C ASP A 91 -4.54 23.15 -3.19
N GLU A 92 -5.13 23.91 -2.28
CA GLU A 92 -6.19 24.89 -2.58
C GLU A 92 -5.70 26.04 -3.49
N GLU A 93 -4.38 26.23 -3.67
CA GLU A 93 -3.82 27.30 -4.49
C GLU A 93 -3.64 26.91 -5.98
N ARG A 94 -3.80 25.64 -6.35
CA ARG A 94 -3.66 25.17 -7.74
C ARG A 94 -5.01 24.95 -8.41
N GLU A 95 -5.27 25.68 -9.50
CA GLU A 95 -6.49 25.60 -10.33
C GLU A 95 -6.75 24.20 -10.95
N LEU A 96 -5.76 23.30 -10.91
CA LEU A 96 -5.87 21.88 -11.22
C LEU A 96 -5.46 21.10 -9.97
N VAL A 97 -6.45 20.74 -9.14
CA VAL A 97 -6.42 19.91 -7.91
C VAL A 97 -5.07 19.22 -7.71
N GLY A 98 -4.10 19.95 -7.15
CA GLY A 98 -2.81 19.39 -6.79
C GLY A 98 -2.98 18.60 -5.51
N LEU A 99 -2.58 17.34 -5.50
CA LEU A 99 -2.49 16.59 -4.24
C LEU A 99 -1.08 16.78 -3.68
N GLU A 100 -0.97 17.33 -2.48
CA GLU A 100 0.30 17.44 -1.76
C GLU A 100 0.43 16.33 -0.73
N ILE A 101 1.55 15.60 -0.77
CA ILE A 101 1.87 14.59 0.23
C ILE A 101 2.55 15.28 1.41
N VAL A 102 1.80 15.48 2.49
CA VAL A 102 2.34 15.98 3.76
C VAL A 102 2.92 14.79 4.52
N ARG A 103 4.23 14.60 4.36
CA ARG A 103 4.98 13.54 5.05
C ARG A 103 5.04 13.86 6.53
N ARG A 104 4.69 12.87 7.35
CA ARG A 104 4.97 12.92 8.79
C ARG A 104 6.22 12.08 9.01
N ILE A 105 7.31 12.72 9.44
CA ILE A 105 8.49 11.97 9.86
C ILE A 105 8.15 11.34 11.20
N ARG A 106 7.87 10.03 11.18
CA ARG A 106 7.72 9.22 12.39
C ARG A 106 8.93 8.33 12.50
N GLU A 107 9.54 8.32 13.68
CA GLU A 107 10.53 7.30 14.02
C GLU A 107 9.81 5.98 14.25
N TRP A 108 9.95 5.05 13.31
CA TRP A 108 9.50 3.68 13.51
C TRP A 108 10.33 3.04 14.61
N HIS A 109 9.66 2.49 15.63
CA HIS A 109 10.35 1.68 16.62
C HIS A 109 10.93 0.44 15.91
N GLU A 110 12.19 0.09 16.18
CA GLU A 110 12.91 -0.98 15.45
C GLU A 110 12.12 -2.29 15.40
N ARG A 111 11.51 -2.64 16.54
CA ARG A 111 10.62 -3.81 16.65
C ARG A 111 9.40 -3.74 15.73
N GLU A 112 8.66 -2.64 15.73
CA GLU A 112 7.47 -2.48 14.88
C GLU A 112 7.87 -2.55 13.39
N ARG A 113 8.99 -1.91 13.03
CA ARG A 113 9.55 -1.96 11.68
C ARG A 113 9.88 -3.40 11.25
N LEU A 114 10.51 -4.18 12.13
CA LEU A 114 10.85 -5.58 11.85
C LEU A 114 9.61 -6.45 11.71
N GLU A 115 8.61 -6.27 12.56
CA GLU A 115 7.34 -7.02 12.51
C GLU A 115 6.61 -6.76 11.18
N VAL A 116 6.51 -5.51 10.73
CA VAL A 116 5.92 -5.18 9.43
C VAL A 116 6.72 -5.78 8.26
N LEU A 117 8.05 -5.64 8.28
CA LEU A 117 8.90 -6.16 7.21
C LEU A 117 8.86 -7.68 7.13
N ASP A 118 8.86 -8.38 8.26
CA ASP A 118 8.71 -9.84 8.33
C ASP A 118 7.33 -10.27 7.79
N GLU A 119 6.26 -9.57 8.14
CA GLU A 119 4.92 -9.89 7.62
C GLU A 119 4.86 -9.72 6.10
N LEU A 120 5.44 -8.63 5.56
CA LEU A 120 5.44 -8.33 4.13
C LEU A 120 6.34 -9.28 3.33
N THR A 121 7.50 -9.64 3.86
CA THR A 121 8.47 -10.51 3.17
C THR A 121 8.23 -12.00 3.41
N GLY A 122 7.46 -12.34 4.45
CA GLY A 122 7.17 -13.72 4.84
C GLY A 122 6.54 -14.53 3.71
N GLY A 123 7.32 -15.46 3.16
CA GLY A 123 6.92 -16.36 2.07
C GLY A 123 7.15 -15.81 0.66
N ILE A 124 7.80 -14.65 0.52
CA ILE A 124 8.07 -14.01 -0.78
C ILE A 124 9.54 -14.21 -1.15
N SER A 125 9.79 -14.70 -2.36
CA SER A 125 11.13 -14.77 -2.95
C SER A 125 11.19 -13.78 -4.12
N SER A 126 11.34 -12.50 -3.83
CA SER A 126 11.60 -11.47 -4.84
C SER A 126 12.94 -10.80 -4.55
N PRO A 127 14.04 -11.21 -5.23
CA PRO A 127 15.38 -10.70 -4.94
C PRO A 127 15.59 -9.24 -5.39
N HIS A 128 14.63 -8.67 -6.12
CA HIS A 128 14.71 -7.31 -6.69
C HIS A 128 13.78 -6.31 -6.00
N LEU A 129 12.96 -6.76 -5.05
CA LEU A 129 12.00 -5.92 -4.36
C LEU A 129 12.67 -5.13 -3.22
N GLU A 130 12.62 -3.81 -3.33
CA GLU A 130 13.00 -2.88 -2.27
C GLU A 130 11.75 -2.43 -1.51
N ILE A 131 11.71 -2.66 -0.19
CA ILE A 131 10.66 -2.16 0.70
C ILE A 131 11.25 -1.10 1.62
N VAL A 132 10.73 0.12 1.53
CA VAL A 132 11.16 1.27 2.32
C VAL A 132 10.02 1.72 3.22
N LEU A 133 10.25 1.73 4.54
CA LEU A 133 9.38 2.38 5.52
C LEU A 133 10.00 3.74 5.85
N GLU A 134 9.28 4.83 5.58
CA GLU A 134 9.67 6.23 5.83
C GLU A 134 8.78 6.89 6.90
#